data_AF-A0A7S1DYE4-F1
#
_entry.id   AF-A0A7S1DYE4-F1
#
_cell.length_a   1.000
_cell.length_b   1.000
_cell.length_c   1.000
_cell.angle_alpha   90.00
_cell.angle_beta   90.00
_cell.angle_gamma   90.00
#
_symmetry.space_group_name_H-M   'P 1'
#
loop_
_entity.id
_entity.type
_entity.pdbx_description
1 polymer ?
#
loop_
_entity_poly.entity_id
_entity_poly.type
_entity_poly.pdbx_seq_one_letter_code
_entity_poly.pdbx_strand_id
1 'polypeptide(L)'
;WQYSTGSRLDLSELRLTVDALRLVVEATIAWRATSGEPRDGGETSAAPQSLAVGMPIRIKRTAREGTRGREKQRWLPGTVIAVNASGTNADIEVDNGDIVKSVPTSTGTLEVVTIDSVKTLIMDSNPDIGTGGAEVGRLLLELFDSLPALHTVDASQCALGEEVVGALAEGIQAGGAKGIKSLTMHGLKKGAAELERVWVASGRPRGGIDVQNEVVGGKKAKSSRPERRRARHASSSSSSGSY
;
A
#
# COMPACT_ATOMS: atom_id res chain seq x y z
N TRP A 1 -9.92 11.94 3.59
CA TRP A 1 -9.80 10.49 3.37
C TRP A 1 -10.76 10.09 2.26
N GLN A 2 -10.35 10.25 1.01
CA GLN A 2 -11.09 9.75 -0.16
C GLN A 2 -10.65 8.31 -0.38
N TYR A 3 -11.55 7.35 -0.16
CA TYR A 3 -11.30 5.97 -0.56
C TYR A 3 -11.41 5.92 -2.10
N SER A 4 -10.24 5.81 -2.74
CA SER A 4 -10.10 5.54 -4.17
C SER A 4 -10.85 4.24 -4.51
N THR A 5 -11.57 4.27 -5.62
CA THR A 5 -12.45 3.21 -6.11
C THR A 5 -11.71 1.99 -6.69
N GLY A 6 -10.37 1.90 -6.58
CA GLY A 6 -9.58 0.76 -7.03
C GLY A 6 -9.56 -0.40 -6.03
N SER A 7 -9.50 -1.63 -6.54
CA SER A 7 -9.22 -2.83 -5.74
C SER A 7 -7.88 -2.64 -5.03
N ARG A 8 -7.93 -2.55 -3.70
CA ARG A 8 -6.78 -2.39 -2.81
C ARG A 8 -6.58 -3.71 -2.08
N LEU A 9 -5.37 -4.26 -2.15
CA LEU A 9 -4.92 -5.36 -1.32
C LEU A 9 -4.06 -4.78 -0.21
N ASP A 10 -4.54 -4.88 1.02
CA ASP A 10 -3.88 -4.35 2.20
C ASP A 10 -3.35 -5.51 3.06
N LEU A 11 -2.04 -5.57 3.19
CA LEU A 11 -1.31 -6.59 3.95
C LEU A 11 -0.60 -5.98 5.17
N SER A 12 -0.90 -4.73 5.53
CA SER A 12 -0.28 -4.02 6.66
C SER A 12 -0.55 -4.67 8.02
N GLU A 13 -1.74 -5.26 8.18
CA GLU A 13 -2.14 -5.96 9.41
C GLU A 13 -1.59 -7.39 9.49
N LEU A 14 -1.06 -7.93 8.38
CA LEU A 14 -0.40 -9.23 8.38
C LEU A 14 1.04 -9.06 8.83
N ARG A 15 1.55 -9.95 9.68
CA ARG A 15 2.99 -10.06 9.94
C ARG A 15 3.66 -10.75 8.76
N LEU A 16 4.03 -9.99 7.74
CA LEU A 16 4.69 -10.52 6.56
C LEU A 16 6.16 -10.81 6.86
N THR A 17 6.49 -12.08 6.99
CA THR A 17 7.86 -12.58 6.89
C THR A 17 8.23 -12.81 5.41
N VAL A 18 9.51 -13.10 5.13
CA VAL A 18 9.95 -13.49 3.78
C VAL A 18 9.20 -14.73 3.28
N ASP A 19 9.00 -15.73 4.15
CA ASP A 19 8.24 -16.95 3.82
C ASP A 19 6.77 -16.63 3.53
N ALA A 20 6.15 -15.73 4.30
CA ALA A 20 4.78 -15.30 4.04
C ALA A 20 4.65 -14.58 2.69
N LEU A 21 5.62 -13.70 2.35
CA LEU A 21 5.66 -13.04 1.05
C LEU A 21 5.82 -14.05 -0.09
N ARG A 22 6.71 -15.04 0.07
CA ARG A 22 6.89 -16.14 -0.89
C ARG A 22 5.59 -16.91 -1.11
N LEU A 23 4.89 -17.28 -0.04
CA LEU A 23 3.59 -17.96 -0.14
C LEU A 23 2.54 -17.12 -0.88
N VAL A 24 2.52 -15.80 -0.66
CA VAL A 24 1.63 -14.88 -1.40
C VAL A 24 1.96 -14.88 -2.89
N VAL A 25 3.24 -14.84 -3.24
CA VAL A 25 3.70 -14.91 -4.65
C VAL A 25 3.29 -16.23 -5.29
N GLU A 26 3.61 -17.35 -4.64
CA GLU A 26 3.29 -18.70 -5.13
C GLU A 26 1.78 -18.89 -5.29
N ALA A 27 0.98 -18.45 -4.32
CA ALA A 27 -0.47 -18.50 -4.39
C ALA A 27 -1.03 -17.64 -5.53
N THR A 28 -0.46 -16.45 -5.76
CA THR A 28 -0.86 -15.56 -6.86
C THR A 28 -0.59 -16.20 -8.22
N ILE A 29 0.59 -16.79 -8.41
CA ILE A 29 0.99 -17.47 -9.65
C ILE A 29 0.12 -18.72 -9.87
N ALA A 30 -0.07 -19.54 -8.84
CA ALA A 30 -0.90 -20.74 -8.91
C ALA A 30 -2.36 -20.41 -9.24
N TRP A 31 -2.89 -19.33 -8.65
CA TRP A 31 -4.22 -18.83 -8.99
C TRP A 31 -4.29 -18.45 -10.47
N ARG A 32 -3.31 -17.73 -11.02
CA ARG A 32 -3.32 -17.38 -12.46
C ARG A 32 -3.24 -18.60 -13.37
N ALA A 33 -2.40 -19.56 -13.03
CA ALA A 33 -2.27 -20.81 -13.79
C ALA A 33 -3.58 -21.60 -13.85
N THR A 34 -4.41 -21.52 -12.79
CA THR A 34 -5.68 -22.26 -12.68
C THR A 34 -6.90 -21.47 -13.16
N SER A 35 -6.85 -20.13 -13.13
CA SER A 35 -7.98 -19.25 -13.49
C SER A 35 -8.28 -19.18 -14.99
N GLY A 36 -7.34 -19.62 -15.84
CA GLY A 36 -7.46 -19.59 -17.30
C GLY A 36 -7.39 -18.17 -17.85
N GLU A 37 -6.43 -17.89 -18.74
CA GLU A 37 -6.45 -16.63 -19.49
C GLU A 37 -7.76 -16.52 -20.28
N PRO A 38 -8.47 -15.38 -20.23
CA PRO A 38 -9.57 -15.12 -21.15
C PRO A 38 -8.98 -15.04 -22.56
N ARG A 39 -9.11 -16.13 -23.33
CA ARG A 39 -8.80 -16.15 -24.76
C ARG A 39 -9.61 -15.07 -25.47
N ASP A 40 -8.90 -14.08 -25.98
CA ASP A 40 -9.27 -13.02 -26.93
C ASP A 40 -10.77 -12.74 -27.17
N GLY A 41 -11.18 -11.54 -26.77
CA GLY A 41 -12.00 -10.67 -27.62
C GLY A 41 -13.51 -10.89 -27.70
N GLY A 42 -14.07 -11.90 -27.04
CA GLY A 42 -15.52 -12.00 -26.87
C GLY A 42 -15.96 -11.20 -25.64
N GLU A 43 -16.86 -10.23 -25.80
CA GLU A 43 -17.58 -9.61 -24.68
C GLU A 43 -18.10 -10.73 -23.76
N THR A 44 -17.41 -10.90 -22.64
CA THR A 44 -17.73 -11.92 -21.67
C THR A 44 -19.00 -11.45 -20.97
N SER A 45 -20.13 -11.97 -21.44
CA SER A 45 -21.26 -12.24 -20.56
C SER A 45 -20.68 -12.99 -19.37
N ALA A 46 -20.53 -12.29 -18.25
CA ALA A 46 -19.94 -12.82 -17.04
C ALA A 46 -20.77 -14.02 -16.61
N ALA A 47 -20.33 -15.22 -16.96
CA ALA A 47 -20.80 -16.42 -16.28
C ALA A 47 -20.64 -16.15 -14.79
N PRO A 48 -21.68 -16.33 -13.96
CA PRO A 48 -21.62 -16.01 -12.55
C PRO A 48 -20.45 -16.81 -11.96
N GLN A 49 -19.36 -16.12 -11.63
CA GLN A 49 -18.26 -16.74 -10.91
C GLN A 49 -18.87 -17.31 -9.65
N SER A 50 -18.82 -18.63 -9.48
CA SER A 50 -19.41 -19.25 -8.29
C SER A 50 -18.64 -18.70 -7.10
N LEU A 51 -19.33 -17.92 -6.26
CA LEU A 51 -18.71 -17.44 -5.03
C LEU A 51 -18.30 -18.66 -4.19
N ALA A 52 -17.11 -18.59 -3.63
CA ALA A 52 -16.58 -19.57 -2.70
C ALA A 52 -16.32 -18.90 -1.35
N VAL A 53 -16.44 -19.68 -0.28
CA VAL A 53 -16.05 -19.24 1.07
C VAL A 53 -14.57 -18.85 1.05
N GLY A 54 -14.24 -17.73 1.67
CA GLY A 54 -12.91 -17.13 1.67
C GLY A 54 -12.65 -16.16 0.52
N MET A 55 -13.56 -15.99 -0.45
CA MET A 55 -13.34 -15.06 -1.56
C MET A 55 -13.41 -13.59 -1.07
N PRO A 56 -12.41 -12.76 -1.41
CA PRO A 56 -12.49 -11.33 -1.17
C PRO A 56 -13.47 -10.68 -2.14
N ILE A 57 -14.33 -9.83 -1.60
CA ILE A 57 -15.39 -9.15 -2.34
C ILE A 57 -15.55 -7.71 -1.84
N ARG A 58 -16.25 -6.89 -2.61
CA ARG A 58 -16.79 -5.61 -2.13
C ARG A 58 -18.30 -5.70 -2.13
N ILE A 59 -18.91 -5.20 -1.06
CA ILE A 59 -20.36 -5.05 -0.95
C ILE A 59 -20.75 -3.58 -0.99
N LYS A 60 -21.72 -3.25 -1.84
CA LYS A 60 -22.31 -1.91 -1.89
C LYS A 60 -23.33 -1.76 -0.77
N ARG A 61 -23.04 -0.95 0.24
CA ARG A 61 -23.94 -0.69 1.38
C ARG A 61 -24.31 0.78 1.46
N THR A 62 -25.59 1.07 1.72
CA THR A 62 -26.02 2.41 2.15
C THR A 62 -25.56 2.63 3.59
N ALA A 63 -24.72 3.63 3.79
CA ALA A 63 -24.32 4.08 5.11
C ALA A 63 -24.92 5.46 5.38
N ARG A 64 -25.43 5.64 6.61
CA ARG A 64 -25.96 6.92 7.07
C ARG A 64 -24.82 7.75 7.62
N GLU A 65 -24.47 8.83 6.92
CA GLU A 65 -23.32 9.67 7.29
C GLU A 65 -23.82 10.96 7.98
N GLY A 66 -23.40 11.16 9.24
CA GLY A 66 -23.67 12.36 10.04
C GLY A 66 -25.08 12.47 10.66
N THR A 67 -25.24 13.44 11.56
CA THR A 67 -26.50 13.74 12.30
C THR A 67 -27.63 14.26 11.41
N ARG A 68 -27.34 14.67 10.17
CA ARG A 68 -28.33 15.14 9.18
C ARG A 68 -28.70 14.08 8.13
N GLY A 69 -28.23 12.85 8.28
CA GLY A 69 -28.83 11.66 7.65
C GLY A 69 -28.93 11.67 6.12
N ARG A 70 -27.88 12.03 5.39
CA ARG A 70 -27.82 11.73 3.95
C ARG A 70 -27.30 10.29 3.79
N GLU A 71 -28.10 9.45 3.15
CA GLU A 71 -27.68 8.10 2.78
C GLU A 71 -26.71 8.20 1.60
N LYS A 72 -25.49 7.67 1.78
CA LYS A 72 -24.55 7.48 0.68
C LYS A 72 -24.29 6.00 0.51
N GLN A 73 -24.31 5.54 -0.74
CA GLN A 73 -23.81 4.23 -1.08
C GLN A 73 -22.28 4.24 -1.00
N ARG A 74 -21.70 3.29 -0.28
CA ARG A 74 -20.27 3.05 -0.21
C ARG A 74 -19.97 1.59 -0.49
N TRP A 75 -18.85 1.33 -1.15
CA TRP A 75 -18.31 -0.02 -1.27
C TRP A 75 -17.53 -0.35 0.00
N LEU A 76 -17.88 -1.46 0.63
CA LEU A 76 -17.19 -2.00 1.79
C LEU A 76 -16.45 -3.27 1.38
N PRO A 77 -15.15 -3.40 1.69
CA PRO A 77 -14.44 -4.66 1.58
C PRO A 77 -15.05 -5.69 2.54
N GLY A 78 -14.99 -6.96 2.13
CA GLY A 78 -15.36 -8.08 2.97
C GLY A 78 -14.97 -9.43 2.36
N THR A 79 -15.24 -10.49 3.11
CA THR A 79 -14.93 -11.87 2.74
C THR A 79 -16.21 -12.70 2.77
N VAL A 80 -16.41 -13.54 1.77
CA VAL A 80 -17.51 -14.50 1.75
C VAL A 80 -17.27 -15.54 2.84
N ILE A 81 -18.15 -15.63 3.84
CA ILE A 81 -18.02 -16.60 4.94
C ILE A 81 -18.98 -17.79 4.80
N ALA A 82 -20.07 -17.63 4.05
CA ALA A 82 -20.95 -18.72 3.67
C ALA A 82 -21.61 -18.43 2.32
N VAL A 83 -21.92 -19.49 1.58
CA VAL A 83 -22.71 -19.42 0.34
C VAL A 83 -23.86 -20.40 0.49
N ASN A 84 -25.07 -19.99 0.14
CA ASN A 84 -26.21 -20.89 0.20
C ASN A 84 -26.07 -22.02 -0.86
N ALA A 85 -26.80 -23.12 -0.66
CA ALA A 85 -26.70 -24.30 -1.54
C ALA A 85 -27.00 -23.99 -3.03
N SER A 86 -27.78 -22.94 -3.31
CA SER A 86 -28.12 -22.51 -4.67
C SER A 86 -27.14 -21.50 -5.26
N GLY A 87 -26.13 -21.02 -4.52
CA GLY A 87 -25.18 -19.99 -4.98
C GLY A 87 -25.79 -18.59 -5.23
N THR A 88 -27.06 -18.39 -4.85
CA THR A 88 -27.80 -17.14 -5.12
C THR A 88 -27.60 -16.08 -4.06
N ASN A 89 -27.17 -16.48 -2.85
CA ASN A 89 -26.88 -15.56 -1.75
C ASN A 89 -25.61 -15.99 -1.01
N ALA A 90 -24.89 -14.99 -0.48
CA ALA A 90 -23.72 -15.18 0.35
C ALA A 90 -23.82 -14.39 1.66
N ASP A 91 -23.31 -14.96 2.75
CA ASP A 91 -23.03 -14.23 3.97
C ASP A 91 -21.61 -13.68 3.90
N ILE A 92 -21.45 -12.43 4.33
CA ILE A 92 -20.24 -11.65 4.11
C ILE A 92 -19.81 -11.03 5.41
N GLU A 93 -18.59 -11.32 5.84
CA GLU A 93 -17.94 -10.59 6.91
C GLU A 93 -17.23 -9.37 6.30
N VAL A 94 -17.65 -8.17 6.67
CA VAL A 94 -16.99 -6.93 6.23
C VAL A 94 -15.91 -6.52 7.23
N ASP A 95 -14.89 -5.78 6.79
CA ASP A 95 -13.66 -5.50 7.57
C ASP A 95 -13.89 -4.83 8.94
N ASN A 96 -15.07 -4.25 9.20
CA ASN A 96 -15.43 -3.74 10.53
C ASN A 96 -15.95 -4.83 11.49
N GLY A 97 -15.88 -6.11 11.11
CA GLY A 97 -16.40 -7.25 11.86
C GLY A 97 -17.92 -7.46 11.77
N ASP A 98 -18.63 -6.62 11.00
CA ASP A 98 -20.07 -6.85 10.78
C ASP A 98 -20.27 -8.04 9.83
N ILE A 99 -21.31 -8.83 10.08
CA ILE A 99 -21.75 -9.86 9.14
C ILE A 99 -23.00 -9.36 8.40
N VAL A 100 -22.90 -9.25 7.08
CA VAL A 100 -24.03 -9.00 6.19
C VAL A 100 -24.53 -10.33 5.65
N LYS A 101 -25.74 -10.72 6.07
CA LYS A 101 -26.33 -12.00 5.72
C LYS A 101 -27.11 -11.93 4.40
N SER A 102 -27.11 -13.05 3.68
CA SER A 102 -27.98 -13.32 2.52
C SER A 102 -27.89 -12.26 1.43
N VAL A 103 -26.68 -11.86 1.08
CA VAL A 103 -26.43 -10.85 0.05
C VAL A 103 -26.57 -11.48 -1.33
N PRO A 104 -27.47 -10.96 -2.20
CA PRO A 104 -27.72 -11.60 -3.48
C PRO A 104 -26.54 -11.49 -4.42
N THR A 105 -26.12 -12.62 -5.00
CA THR A 105 -24.94 -12.72 -5.85
C THR A 105 -25.11 -12.10 -7.24
N SER A 106 -26.36 -11.89 -7.68
CA SER A 106 -26.71 -11.39 -9.02
C SER A 106 -26.94 -9.88 -9.12
N THR A 107 -26.89 -9.13 -8.02
CA THR A 107 -27.54 -7.81 -7.94
C THR A 107 -26.63 -6.59 -8.21
N GLY A 108 -25.40 -6.77 -8.70
CA GLY A 108 -24.42 -5.67 -8.77
C GLY A 108 -24.09 -5.05 -7.41
N THR A 109 -24.57 -5.70 -6.33
CA THR A 109 -24.31 -5.36 -4.94
C THR A 109 -23.01 -5.98 -4.47
N LEU A 110 -22.53 -7.01 -5.17
CA LEU A 110 -21.27 -7.70 -4.95
C LEU A 110 -20.35 -7.49 -6.15
N GLU A 111 -19.10 -7.15 -5.85
CA GLU A 111 -18.00 -7.14 -6.81
C GLU A 111 -16.97 -8.14 -6.30
N VAL A 112 -16.70 -9.20 -7.07
CA VAL A 112 -15.59 -10.12 -6.76
C VAL A 112 -14.30 -9.36 -6.97
N VAL A 113 -13.48 -9.28 -5.92
CA VAL A 113 -12.14 -8.71 -6.04
C VAL A 113 -11.24 -9.83 -6.54
N THR A 114 -11.10 -9.92 -7.86
CA THR A 114 -10.08 -10.82 -8.42
C THR A 114 -8.71 -10.21 -8.19
N ILE A 115 -7.70 -11.06 -8.00
CA ILE A 115 -6.32 -10.62 -7.84
C ILE A 115 -5.82 -9.85 -9.08
N ASP A 116 -6.33 -10.20 -10.27
CA ASP A 116 -6.09 -9.45 -11.51
C ASP A 116 -6.63 -8.02 -11.50
N SER A 117 -7.59 -7.70 -10.62
CA SER A 117 -8.14 -6.34 -10.49
C SER A 117 -7.36 -5.46 -9.53
N VAL A 118 -6.41 -6.03 -8.76
CA VAL A 118 -5.66 -5.31 -7.71
C VAL A 118 -4.84 -4.21 -8.34
N LYS A 119 -5.15 -2.98 -7.94
CA LYS A 119 -4.54 -1.73 -8.44
C LYS A 119 -3.56 -1.14 -7.46
N THR A 120 -3.82 -1.37 -6.17
CA THR A 120 -3.03 -0.85 -5.07
C THR A 120 -2.67 -1.98 -4.14
N LEU A 121 -1.38 -2.20 -3.92
CA LEU A 121 -0.84 -3.12 -2.94
C LEU A 121 -0.23 -2.31 -1.80
N ILE A 122 -0.65 -2.59 -0.58
CA ILE A 122 -0.12 -1.96 0.63
C ILE A 122 0.45 -3.05 1.51
N MET A 123 1.72 -2.91 1.84
CA MET A 123 2.47 -3.83 2.68
C MET A 123 3.19 -3.06 3.78
N ASP A 124 2.78 -1.83 4.05
CA ASP A 124 3.47 -0.97 5.00
C ASP A 124 3.50 -1.58 6.40
N SER A 125 4.36 -1.04 7.26
CA SER A 125 4.47 -1.50 8.66
C SER A 125 4.92 -2.96 8.83
N ASN A 126 5.60 -3.53 7.81
CA ASN A 126 6.14 -4.89 7.82
C ASN A 126 7.68 -4.91 7.84
N PRO A 127 8.33 -4.61 8.99
CA PRO A 127 9.78 -4.47 9.07
C PRO A 127 10.55 -5.78 8.82
N ASP A 128 9.91 -6.93 9.06
CA ASP A 128 10.53 -8.25 8.89
C ASP A 128 10.84 -8.55 7.41
N ILE A 129 10.08 -7.97 6.48
CA ILE A 129 10.36 -8.03 5.03
C ILE A 129 11.75 -7.47 4.72
N GLY A 130 12.16 -6.39 5.39
CA GLY A 130 13.45 -5.75 5.16
C GLY A 130 14.67 -6.63 5.47
N THR A 131 14.48 -7.70 6.24
CA THR A 131 15.56 -8.61 6.65
C THR A 131 15.94 -9.65 5.60
N GLY A 132 15.09 -9.86 4.59
CA GLY A 132 15.30 -10.89 3.56
C GLY A 132 16.27 -10.51 2.43
N GLY A 133 16.89 -9.32 2.50
CA GLY A 133 17.92 -8.91 1.56
C GLY A 133 17.47 -8.91 0.09
N ALA A 134 18.38 -9.28 -0.82
CA ALA A 134 18.09 -9.27 -2.27
C ALA A 134 16.94 -10.23 -2.68
N GLU A 135 16.69 -11.30 -1.92
CA GLU A 135 15.61 -12.25 -2.21
C GLU A 135 14.23 -11.58 -2.19
N VAL A 136 14.00 -10.74 -1.19
CA VAL A 136 12.74 -9.98 -1.08
C VAL A 136 12.54 -9.06 -2.27
N GLY A 137 13.60 -8.40 -2.75
CA GLY A 137 13.51 -7.58 -3.96
C GLY A 137 13.05 -8.37 -5.18
N ARG A 138 13.52 -9.62 -5.33
CA ARG A 138 13.09 -10.52 -6.41
C ARG A 138 11.63 -10.96 -6.26
N LEU A 139 11.24 -11.37 -5.05
CA LEU A 139 9.85 -11.77 -4.77
C LEU A 139 8.87 -10.61 -5.03
N LEU A 140 9.24 -9.39 -4.68
CA LEU A 140 8.43 -8.20 -4.97
C LEU A 140 8.27 -7.97 -6.47
N LEU A 141 9.34 -8.10 -7.26
CA LEU A 141 9.25 -7.98 -8.73
C LEU A 141 8.35 -9.04 -9.34
N GLU A 142 8.49 -10.29 -8.89
CA GLU A 142 7.66 -11.41 -9.32
C GLU A 142 6.18 -11.17 -8.97
N LEU A 143 5.90 -10.65 -7.78
CA LEU A 143 4.56 -10.22 -7.38
C LEU A 143 4.03 -9.12 -8.30
N PHE A 144 4.84 -8.10 -8.59
CA PHE A 144 4.44 -6.98 -9.44
C PHE A 144 4.10 -7.43 -10.87
N ASP A 145 4.90 -8.34 -11.43
CA ASP A 145 4.67 -8.88 -12.78
C ASP A 145 3.49 -9.87 -12.82
N SER A 146 3.16 -10.49 -11.69
CA SER A 146 1.99 -11.35 -11.55
C SER A 146 0.67 -10.59 -11.42
N LEU A 147 0.70 -9.28 -11.17
CA LEU A 147 -0.49 -8.44 -10.95
C LEU A 147 -0.63 -7.39 -12.07
N PRO A 148 -1.33 -7.68 -13.18
CA PRO A 148 -1.30 -6.84 -14.39
C PRO A 148 -1.95 -5.47 -14.22
N ALA A 149 -2.93 -5.35 -13.31
CA ALA A 149 -3.60 -4.09 -13.01
C ALA A 149 -2.88 -3.28 -11.93
N LEU A 150 -1.86 -3.86 -11.28
CA LEU A 150 -1.17 -3.22 -10.17
C LEU A 150 -0.40 -2.01 -10.69
N HIS A 151 -0.68 -0.86 -10.09
CA HIS A 151 -0.02 0.39 -10.46
C HIS A 151 0.52 1.17 -9.26
N THR A 152 0.07 0.87 -8.04
CA THR A 152 0.52 1.54 -6.82
C THR A 152 0.98 0.51 -5.81
N VAL A 153 2.19 0.70 -5.28
CA VAL A 153 2.74 -0.12 -4.20
C VAL A 153 3.18 0.81 -3.08
N ASP A 154 2.70 0.52 -1.87
CA ASP A 154 3.17 1.15 -0.64
C ASP A 154 3.89 0.10 0.20
N ALA A 155 5.22 0.25 0.31
CA ALA A 155 6.08 -0.53 1.18
C ALA A 155 6.81 0.40 2.17
N SER A 156 6.14 1.48 2.57
CA SER A 156 6.66 2.37 3.59
C SER A 156 6.79 1.62 4.92
N GLN A 157 7.84 1.91 5.70
CA GLN A 157 8.10 1.25 6.99
C GLN A 157 8.38 -0.27 6.94
N CYS A 158 8.68 -0.86 5.77
CA CYS A 158 9.12 -2.26 5.69
C CYS A 158 10.61 -2.49 6.01
N ALA A 159 11.32 -1.47 6.51
CA ALA A 159 12.76 -1.51 6.83
C ALA A 159 13.65 -2.05 5.68
N LEU A 160 13.30 -1.75 4.43
CA LEU A 160 13.94 -2.33 3.23
C LEU A 160 15.43 -1.95 3.17
N GLY A 161 16.29 -2.97 3.20
CA GLY A 161 17.74 -2.81 3.15
C GLY A 161 18.26 -2.46 1.75
N GLU A 162 19.55 -2.08 1.69
CA GLU A 162 20.25 -1.74 0.43
C GLU A 162 20.18 -2.88 -0.60
N GLU A 163 20.27 -4.13 -0.15
CA GLU A 163 20.17 -5.30 -1.03
C GLU A 163 18.81 -5.44 -1.71
N VAL A 164 17.71 -5.14 -0.99
CA VAL A 164 16.36 -5.14 -1.56
C VAL A 164 16.27 -4.06 -2.66
N VAL A 165 16.78 -2.87 -2.36
CA VAL A 165 16.76 -1.71 -3.27
C VAL A 165 17.59 -1.99 -4.52
N GLY A 166 18.77 -2.59 -4.37
CA GLY A 166 19.62 -3.01 -5.48
C GLY A 166 18.92 -4.04 -6.37
N ALA A 167 18.34 -5.09 -5.78
CA ALA A 167 17.60 -6.10 -6.52
C ALA A 167 16.39 -5.52 -7.27
N LEU A 168 15.64 -4.59 -6.64
CA LEU A 168 14.55 -3.86 -7.29
C LEU A 168 15.05 -3.02 -8.46
N ALA A 169 16.15 -2.30 -8.30
CA ALA A 169 16.75 -1.49 -9.36
C ALA A 169 17.19 -2.37 -10.54
N GLU A 170 17.91 -3.47 -10.28
CA GLU A 170 18.32 -4.42 -11.31
C GLU A 170 17.12 -5.00 -12.08
N GLY A 171 16.07 -5.42 -11.37
CA GLY A 171 14.88 -5.98 -12.00
C GLY A 171 14.06 -4.96 -12.80
N ILE A 172 13.93 -3.73 -12.31
CA ILE A 172 13.30 -2.64 -13.07
C ILE A 172 14.11 -2.33 -14.33
N GLN A 173 15.44 -2.30 -14.22
CA GLN A 173 16.33 -2.09 -15.36
C GLN A 173 16.24 -3.22 -16.39
N ALA A 174 16.03 -4.47 -15.94
CA ALA A 174 15.76 -5.63 -16.79
C ALA A 174 14.35 -5.61 -17.41
N GLY A 175 13.52 -4.62 -17.05
CA GLY A 175 12.18 -4.44 -17.62
C GLY A 175 11.05 -5.05 -16.80
N GLY A 176 11.28 -5.47 -15.55
CA GLY A 176 10.23 -5.90 -14.63
C GLY A 176 9.36 -4.74 -14.13
N ALA A 177 8.24 -5.08 -13.48
CA ALA A 177 7.32 -4.15 -12.83
C ALA A 177 6.72 -3.08 -13.75
N LYS A 178 6.51 -3.36 -15.04
CA LYS A 178 6.11 -2.37 -16.08
C LYS A 178 4.79 -1.64 -15.76
N GLY A 179 3.89 -2.29 -15.03
CA GLY A 179 2.59 -1.73 -14.64
C GLY A 179 2.67 -0.69 -13.52
N ILE A 180 3.75 -0.70 -12.72
CA ILE A 180 3.84 0.13 -11.52
C ILE A 180 4.11 1.59 -11.89
N LYS A 181 3.19 2.46 -11.48
CA LYS A 181 3.22 3.92 -11.68
C LYS A 181 3.56 4.69 -10.43
N SER A 182 3.33 4.10 -9.26
CA SER A 182 3.57 4.69 -7.94
C SER A 182 4.23 3.66 -7.02
N LEU A 183 5.42 3.97 -6.50
CA LEU A 183 6.15 3.16 -5.53
C LEU A 183 6.58 4.03 -4.36
N THR A 184 6.12 3.70 -3.17
CA THR A 184 6.47 4.40 -1.92
C THR A 184 7.33 3.50 -1.05
N MET A 185 8.53 3.96 -0.69
CA MET A 185 9.49 3.24 0.16
C MET A 185 10.20 4.22 1.09
N HIS A 186 10.10 3.99 2.41
CA HIS A 186 10.72 4.87 3.41
C HIS A 186 11.77 4.11 4.23
N GLY A 187 12.71 4.86 4.80
CA GLY A 187 13.73 4.31 5.70
C GLY A 187 14.89 3.64 4.95
N LEU A 188 15.11 4.01 3.69
CA LEU A 188 16.24 3.45 2.94
C LEU A 188 17.55 4.03 3.48
N LYS A 189 18.52 3.16 3.76
CA LYS A 189 19.85 3.58 4.22
C LYS A 189 20.73 4.07 3.06
N LYS A 190 20.62 3.39 1.91
CA LYS A 190 21.39 3.61 0.67
C LYS A 190 20.58 3.12 -0.54
N GLY A 191 21.02 3.44 -1.75
CA GLY A 191 20.42 2.96 -3.00
C GLY A 191 19.18 3.74 -3.47
N ALA A 192 18.58 4.59 -2.62
CA ALA A 192 17.41 5.41 -2.96
C ALA A 192 17.57 6.21 -4.28
N ALA A 193 18.69 6.93 -4.41
CA ALA A 193 18.97 7.74 -5.59
C ALA A 193 19.20 6.89 -6.86
N GLU A 194 19.76 5.68 -6.70
CA GLU A 194 19.93 4.75 -7.81
C GLU A 194 18.58 4.19 -8.26
N LEU A 195 17.72 3.81 -7.32
CA LEU A 195 16.37 3.35 -7.62
C LEU A 195 15.54 4.44 -8.29
N GLU A 196 15.59 5.70 -7.81
CA GLU A 196 14.94 6.84 -8.48
C GLU A 196 15.49 7.04 -9.91
N ARG A 197 16.81 6.95 -10.09
CA ARG A 197 17.45 7.07 -11.41
C ARG A 197 16.96 5.98 -12.36
N VAL A 198 16.97 4.72 -11.92
CA VAL A 198 16.53 3.58 -12.74
C VAL A 198 15.03 3.67 -13.04
N TRP A 199 14.23 4.08 -12.07
CA TRP A 199 12.80 4.32 -12.24
C TRP A 199 12.53 5.31 -13.37
N VAL A 200 13.17 6.48 -13.34
CA VAL A 200 13.02 7.50 -14.38
C VAL A 200 13.58 7.03 -15.72
N ALA A 201 14.73 6.34 -15.73
CA ALA A 201 15.34 5.79 -16.94
C ALA A 201 14.46 4.74 -17.64
N SER A 202 13.61 4.02 -16.88
CA SER A 202 12.61 3.08 -17.42
C SER A 202 11.37 3.76 -18.04
N GLY A 203 11.33 5.10 -18.09
CA GLY A 203 10.22 5.87 -18.67
C GLY A 203 9.05 6.14 -17.72
N ARG A 204 9.20 5.85 -16.42
CA ARG A 204 8.17 6.05 -15.40
C ARG A 204 8.15 7.50 -14.91
N PRO A 205 6.99 8.01 -14.43
CA PRO A 205 6.89 9.39 -13.96
C PRO A 205 7.75 9.60 -12.71
N ARG A 206 8.49 10.71 -12.67
CA ARG A 206 9.35 11.07 -11.53
C ARG A 206 8.58 11.22 -10.22
N GLY A 207 7.36 11.78 -10.27
CA GLY A 207 6.48 11.86 -9.10
C GLY A 207 5.81 10.53 -8.72
N GLY A 208 6.09 9.46 -9.47
CA GLY A 208 5.62 8.11 -9.19
C GLY A 208 6.54 7.31 -8.27
N ILE A 209 7.61 7.91 -7.75
CA ILE A 209 8.48 7.25 -6.78
C ILE A 209 8.68 8.20 -5.61
N ASP A 210 8.26 7.78 -4.42
CA ASP A 210 8.53 8.48 -3.17
C ASP A 210 9.47 7.60 -2.34
N VAL A 211 10.74 7.97 -2.38
CA VAL A 211 11.79 7.25 -1.68
C VAL A 211 12.44 8.18 -0.67
N GLN A 212 12.22 7.88 0.60
CA GLN A 212 12.76 8.68 1.69
C GLN A 212 13.88 7.92 2.37
N ASN A 213 15.08 8.52 2.37
CA ASN A 213 16.16 8.02 3.20
C ASN A 213 15.79 8.16 4.67
N GLU A 214 16.17 7.17 5.48
CA GLU A 214 16.11 7.34 6.92
C GLU A 214 16.95 8.56 7.27
N VAL A 215 16.32 9.62 7.79
CA VAL A 215 17.06 10.71 8.42
C VAL A 215 17.62 10.12 9.70
N VAL A 216 18.76 9.42 9.58
CA VAL A 216 19.50 8.81 10.68
C VAL A 216 19.55 9.84 11.76
N GLY A 217 18.80 9.60 12.83
CA GLY A 217 18.43 10.58 13.83
C GLY A 217 19.61 11.48 14.09
N GLY A 218 19.55 12.69 13.53
CA GLY A 218 20.52 13.71 13.82
C GLY A 218 20.45 13.84 15.32
N LYS A 219 21.47 13.33 16.02
CA LYS A 219 21.76 13.74 17.38
C LYS A 219 21.56 15.24 17.32
N LYS A 220 20.51 15.77 17.96
CA LYS A 220 20.35 17.22 18.09
C LYS A 220 21.71 17.68 18.57
N ALA A 221 22.48 18.31 17.68
CA ALA A 221 23.76 18.86 18.06
C ALA A 221 23.39 19.76 19.23
N LYS A 222 23.85 19.42 20.44
CA LYS A 222 23.66 20.28 21.60
C LYS A 222 24.22 21.62 21.15
N SER A 223 23.31 22.53 20.84
CA SER A 223 23.63 23.92 20.52
C SER A 223 24.36 24.43 21.74
N SER A 224 25.68 24.44 21.68
CA SER A 224 26.55 25.16 22.59
C SER A 224 26.29 26.64 22.32
N ARG A 225 25.18 27.12 22.86
CA ARG A 225 24.82 28.52 22.88
C ARG A 225 25.95 29.23 23.64
N PRO A 226 26.71 30.14 23.01
CA PRO A 226 27.77 30.83 23.70
C PRO A 226 27.14 31.70 24.79
N GLU A 227 27.56 31.45 26.01
CA GLU A 227 27.17 32.17 27.21
C GLU A 227 27.55 33.64 27.06
N ARG A 228 26.60 34.46 26.61
CA ARG A 228 26.74 35.91 26.54
C ARG A 228 26.87 36.46 27.95
N ARG A 229 28.12 36.63 28.40
CA ARG A 229 28.50 37.49 29.53
C ARG A 229 27.86 38.87 29.34
N ARG A 230 26.86 39.17 30.17
CA ARG A 230 26.29 40.52 30.31
C ARG A 230 27.32 41.41 31.01
N ALA A 231 27.91 42.34 30.26
CA ALA A 231 28.57 43.51 30.85
C ALA A 231 27.50 44.42 31.46
N ARG A 232 27.64 44.71 32.77
CA ARG A 232 26.84 45.72 33.49
C ARG A 232 27.34 47.10 33.08
N HIS A 233 26.51 47.90 32.41
CA HIS A 233 26.70 49.34 32.36
C HIS A 233 26.07 49.96 33.61
N ALA A 234 26.89 50.61 34.42
CA ALA A 234 26.46 51.50 35.48
C ALA A 234 26.10 52.86 34.86
N SER A 235 24.88 53.32 35.10
CA SER A 235 24.39 54.65 34.70
C SER A 235 24.66 55.62 35.86
N SER A 236 25.55 56.59 35.64
CA SER A 236 25.75 57.75 36.50
C SER A 236 24.58 58.73 36.31
N SER A 237 23.90 59.06 37.41
CA SER A 237 22.93 60.15 37.50
C SER A 237 23.65 61.42 37.96
N SER A 238 23.62 62.45 37.12
CA SER A 238 24.01 63.81 37.47
C SER A 238 22.78 64.70 37.44
N SER A 239 22.25 65.00 38.62
CA SER A 239 21.21 65.99 38.86
C SER A 239 21.87 67.35 39.10
N SER A 240 21.73 68.26 38.13
CA SER A 240 22.02 69.69 38.30
C SER A 240 20.71 70.42 38.59
N GLY A 241 20.52 70.86 39.84
CA GLY A 241 19.49 71.82 40.23
C GLY A 241 20.14 73.18 40.43
N SER A 242 19.69 74.18 39.66
CA SER A 242 20.08 75.58 39.76
C SER A 242 19.28 76.29 40.85
N TYR A 243 19.94 77.21 41.57
CA TYR A 243 19.35 78.41 42.16
C TYR A 243 19.96 79.62 41.46
#